data_AF-A0A931VXF0-F1
#
_entry.id   AF-A0A931VXF0-F1
#
_cell.length_a   1.000
_cell.length_b   1.000
_cell.length_c   1.000
_cell.angle_alpha   90.00
_cell.angle_beta   90.00
_cell.angle_gamma   90.00
#
_symmetry.space_group_name_H-M   'P 1'
#
loop_
_entity.id
_entity.type
_entity.pdbx_description
1 polymer ?
#
loop_
_entity_poly.entity_id
_entity_poly.type
_entity_poly.pdbx_seq_one_letter_code
_entity_poly.pdbx_strand_id
1 'polypeptide(L)'
;MAEAAKGENLGVYEQGAATRLEAIPARDHYNIDLFETKARQLISGHTAIEHDNWSGEQQFNGRTALWEALTAKGHLSRVVFEGDREQINRGILQRLLNAYCDNLPEWEKDRRFYEIVEELLIQQVESDVIAGLLPPDIMILTISDRPKQAVGELATQIGYRELNDKGMVRTHSFESDERGRLHRVLEQISRSNSNDASSETMLKSMGAKVDDSSLKRLANQVLISGRAFPNGVIDVQRMLDGYSGTHIRYGEDSRGDDFNCPDYTKLREVSHAREQHFAKFSQRLAQTEAEIDVAYRAGQMGYDQKIGLLRVEREKIINEICLIDPSYAKDARGELSAKYFRKANIDMVAGNDASAQQHFASAINSVDPRAAIVCGGTGLEAGKAVLDTEGKQMYVNAKEARKNWKWTKDICGINNCPTRPDKTKVGPCRVCRGCQQLFDKGMDIRGIRRKYDKLPGRALEFSALDIFAAALKKTGMELSINNWRAKLKSTQNVQEKKHLELVIRQGEAQVEQLKQVA
;
A
#
# COMPACT_ATOMS: atom_id res chain seq x y z
N MET A 1 -22.36 -62.63 -25.40
CA MET A 1 -21.40 -62.16 -24.39
C MET A 1 -21.44 -60.64 -24.42
N ALA A 2 -22.15 -60.06 -23.46
CA ALA A 2 -22.47 -58.62 -23.37
C ALA A 2 -22.33 -58.16 -21.92
N GLU A 3 -22.23 -56.83 -21.75
CA GLU A 3 -22.14 -56.02 -20.52
C GLU A 3 -20.74 -55.96 -19.85
N ALA A 4 -20.27 -54.82 -19.32
CA ALA A 4 -20.99 -53.68 -18.77
C ALA A 4 -20.26 -52.32 -18.90
N ALA A 5 -21.08 -51.26 -18.90
CA ALA A 5 -20.75 -49.86 -18.62
C ALA A 5 -21.59 -49.39 -17.41
N LYS A 6 -21.27 -48.18 -16.88
CA LYS A 6 -21.91 -47.35 -15.82
C LYS A 6 -21.01 -47.24 -14.58
N GLY A 7 -20.77 -46.08 -13.94
CA GLY A 7 -21.55 -44.85 -13.84
C GLY A 7 -22.19 -44.77 -12.45
N GLU A 8 -21.55 -44.09 -11.49
CA GLU A 8 -22.08 -43.82 -10.13
C GLU A 8 -21.90 -42.33 -9.81
N ASN A 9 -22.97 -41.53 -9.82
CA ASN A 9 -23.94 -41.25 -8.74
C ASN A 9 -23.40 -40.32 -7.63
N LEU A 10 -23.59 -39.01 -7.86
CA LEU A 10 -23.65 -37.98 -6.82
C LEU A 10 -24.95 -38.16 -6.03
N GLY A 11 -24.82 -38.67 -4.81
CA GLY A 11 -25.92 -38.94 -3.90
C GLY A 11 -26.54 -37.68 -3.29
N VAL A 12 -27.87 -37.67 -3.35
CA VAL A 12 -28.83 -36.84 -2.62
C VAL A 12 -28.61 -36.92 -1.11
N TYR A 13 -28.65 -35.78 -0.41
CA TYR A 13 -28.89 -35.71 1.03
C TYR A 13 -29.97 -34.67 1.30
N GLU A 14 -31.16 -35.13 1.69
CA GLU A 14 -32.22 -34.31 2.25
C GLU A 14 -32.31 -34.47 3.77
N GLN A 15 -32.32 -33.30 4.41
CA GLN A 15 -33.09 -32.85 5.58
C GLN A 15 -32.84 -33.44 6.98
N GLY A 16 -32.26 -32.57 7.82
CA GLY A 16 -32.29 -32.60 9.28
C GLY A 16 -31.86 -31.25 9.88
N ALA A 17 -32.78 -30.27 9.90
CA ALA A 17 -32.87 -29.12 10.83
C ALA A 17 -31.60 -28.47 11.41
N ALA A 18 -30.66 -28.04 10.54
CA ALA A 18 -29.69 -26.98 10.83
C ALA A 18 -29.35 -26.27 9.51
N THR A 19 -30.26 -25.41 9.04
CA THR A 19 -30.10 -24.62 7.82
C THR A 19 -28.87 -23.72 7.95
N ARG A 20 -27.80 -24.14 7.28
CA ARG A 20 -26.49 -23.52 7.20
C ARG A 20 -26.58 -22.04 6.82
N LEU A 21 -26.25 -21.15 7.75
CA LEU A 21 -25.81 -19.78 7.47
C LEU A 21 -24.44 -19.84 6.77
N GLU A 22 -24.35 -20.27 5.51
CA GLU A 22 -23.10 -20.10 4.73
C GLU A 22 -22.91 -18.62 4.38
N ALA A 23 -23.98 -17.97 3.91
CA ALA A 23 -24.11 -16.52 3.75
C ALA A 23 -25.60 -16.13 3.76
N ILE A 24 -25.99 -15.12 4.53
CA ILE A 24 -27.37 -14.61 4.59
C ILE A 24 -27.36 -13.08 4.50
N PRO A 25 -28.14 -12.45 3.62
CA PRO A 25 -28.29 -11.01 3.60
C PRO A 25 -28.77 -10.49 4.97
N ALA A 26 -28.12 -9.47 5.51
CA ALA A 26 -28.45 -8.98 6.86
C ALA A 26 -29.93 -8.56 6.98
N ARG A 27 -30.53 -8.06 5.89
CA ARG A 27 -31.96 -7.71 5.81
C ARG A 27 -32.94 -8.87 5.91
N ASP A 28 -32.48 -10.09 5.64
CA ASP A 28 -33.31 -11.28 5.79
C ASP A 28 -33.29 -11.78 7.24
N HIS A 29 -32.35 -11.29 8.05
CA HIS A 29 -32.24 -11.60 9.48
C HIS A 29 -32.70 -10.46 10.40
N TYR A 30 -32.44 -9.21 10.00
CA TYR A 30 -32.71 -8.01 10.76
C TYR A 30 -33.67 -7.07 10.04
N ASN A 31 -34.51 -6.37 10.81
CA ASN A 31 -35.31 -5.26 10.29
C ASN A 31 -34.44 -4.01 10.11
N ILE A 32 -33.84 -3.87 8.92
CA ILE A 32 -32.94 -2.77 8.59
C ILE A 32 -33.63 -1.41 8.68
N ASP A 33 -34.95 -1.32 8.45
CA ASP A 33 -35.71 -0.07 8.54
C ASP A 33 -35.65 0.54 9.95
N LEU A 34 -35.50 -0.29 10.99
CA LEU A 34 -35.31 0.18 12.36
C LEU A 34 -33.95 0.86 12.54
N PHE A 35 -32.89 0.31 11.93
CA PHE A 35 -31.56 0.92 11.96
C PHE A 35 -31.52 2.19 11.13
N GLU A 36 -32.16 2.21 9.96
CA GLU A 36 -32.33 3.42 9.14
C GLU A 36 -33.07 4.51 9.92
N THR A 37 -34.17 4.17 10.58
CA THR A 37 -34.95 5.11 11.41
C THR A 37 -34.10 5.68 12.54
N LYS A 38 -33.36 4.81 13.25
CA LYS A 38 -32.46 5.23 14.33
C LYS A 38 -31.31 6.10 13.81
N ALA A 39 -30.73 5.78 12.66
CA ALA A 39 -29.70 6.60 12.04
C ALA A 39 -30.22 8.00 11.70
N ARG A 40 -31.45 8.13 11.14
CA ARG A 40 -32.08 9.43 10.90
C ARG A 40 -32.28 10.23 12.19
N GLN A 41 -32.74 9.56 13.25
CA GLN A 41 -32.90 10.19 14.57
C GLN A 41 -31.57 10.70 15.11
N LEU A 42 -30.51 9.88 15.06
CA LEU A 42 -29.17 10.25 15.51
C LEU A 42 -28.62 11.44 14.72
N ILE A 43 -28.73 11.44 13.39
CA ILE A 43 -28.32 12.56 12.55
C ILE A 43 -29.10 13.83 12.92
N SER A 44 -30.42 13.75 13.05
CA SER A 44 -31.26 14.91 13.39
C SER A 44 -30.98 15.49 14.78
N GLY A 45 -30.57 14.63 15.72
CA GLY A 45 -30.23 15.02 17.09
C GLY A 45 -28.77 15.46 17.27
N HIS A 46 -27.91 15.22 16.28
CA HIS A 46 -26.50 15.55 16.33
C HIS A 46 -26.31 17.05 16.07
N THR A 47 -26.25 17.83 17.15
CA THR A 47 -26.17 19.31 17.10
C THR A 47 -24.78 19.86 17.36
N ALA A 48 -23.85 19.05 17.86
CA ALA A 48 -22.49 19.46 18.18
C ALA A 48 -21.49 18.33 17.93
N ILE A 49 -20.28 18.69 17.49
CA ILE A 49 -19.17 17.76 17.33
C ILE A 49 -18.73 17.25 18.71
N GLU A 50 -18.98 15.98 19.00
CA GLU A 50 -18.45 15.35 20.20
C GLU A 50 -17.17 14.57 19.85
N HIS A 51 -16.18 14.61 20.73
CA HIS A 51 -14.90 13.96 20.49
C HIS A 51 -14.34 13.33 21.76
N ASP A 52 -14.79 12.10 22.00
CA ASP A 52 -14.18 11.20 22.97
C ASP A 52 -13.48 10.06 22.24
N ASN A 53 -12.24 9.80 22.66
CA ASN A 53 -11.47 8.69 22.12
C ASN A 53 -11.52 7.51 23.09
N TRP A 54 -11.66 6.31 22.55
CA TRP A 54 -11.45 5.09 23.33
C TRP A 54 -9.95 4.71 23.36
N SER A 55 -9.60 3.77 24.25
CA SER A 55 -8.20 3.42 24.50
C SER A 55 -7.51 2.87 23.25
N GLY A 56 -6.44 3.54 22.80
CA GLY A 56 -5.64 3.10 21.64
C GLY A 56 -6.18 3.58 20.29
N GLU A 57 -7.29 4.32 20.28
CA GLU A 57 -7.94 4.76 19.04
C GLU A 57 -7.04 5.61 18.14
N GLN A 58 -6.23 6.53 18.71
CA GLN A 58 -5.28 7.32 17.92
C GLN A 58 -4.22 6.45 17.21
N GLN A 59 -3.81 5.35 17.84
CA GLN A 59 -2.86 4.42 17.22
C GLN A 59 -3.48 3.69 16.03
N PHE A 60 -4.74 3.27 16.17
CA PHE A 60 -5.49 2.64 15.09
C PHE A 60 -5.78 3.63 13.95
N ASN A 61 -6.21 4.85 14.26
CA ASN A 61 -6.41 5.93 13.30
C ASN A 61 -5.14 6.21 12.51
N GLY A 62 -4.03 6.48 13.20
CA GLY A 62 -2.76 6.81 12.56
C GLY A 62 -2.26 5.68 11.67
N ARG A 63 -2.39 4.42 12.12
CA ARG A 63 -2.01 3.26 11.32
C ARG A 63 -2.90 3.09 10.09
N THR A 64 -4.23 3.06 10.25
CA THR A 64 -5.17 2.86 9.15
C THR A 64 -5.06 3.97 8.11
N ALA A 65 -5.06 5.24 8.54
CA ALA A 65 -4.92 6.39 7.65
C ALA A 65 -3.61 6.38 6.86
N LEU A 66 -2.50 5.95 7.50
CA LEU A 66 -1.22 5.84 6.84
C LEU A 66 -1.23 4.77 5.74
N TRP A 67 -1.72 3.57 6.05
CA TRP A 67 -1.69 2.46 5.10
C TRP A 67 -2.69 2.60 3.96
N GLU A 68 -3.84 3.20 4.24
CA GLU A 68 -4.78 3.59 3.19
C GLU A 68 -4.11 4.56 2.21
N ALA A 69 -3.40 5.57 2.71
CA ALA A 69 -2.72 6.53 1.86
C ALA A 69 -1.50 5.96 1.12
N LEU A 70 -0.78 5.00 1.70
CA LEU A 70 0.41 4.41 1.07
C LEU A 70 0.10 3.37 -0.02
N THR A 71 -1.01 2.64 0.10
CA THR A 71 -1.25 1.45 -0.72
C THR A 71 -2.48 1.58 -1.59
N ALA A 72 -2.36 1.23 -2.87
CA ALA A 72 -3.52 1.13 -3.78
C ALA A 72 -4.32 -0.15 -3.52
N LYS A 73 -3.61 -1.25 -3.22
CA LYS A 73 -4.14 -2.60 -3.14
C LYS A 73 -3.31 -3.50 -2.23
N GLY A 74 -3.85 -4.67 -1.89
CA GLY A 74 -3.06 -5.79 -1.36
C GLY A 74 -2.40 -5.49 0.00
N HIS A 75 -3.01 -4.61 0.77
CA HIS A 75 -2.74 -4.40 2.19
C HIS A 75 -4.00 -4.74 2.98
N LEU A 76 -3.82 -5.52 4.04
CA LEU A 76 -4.84 -5.88 5.01
C LEU A 76 -4.54 -5.16 6.31
N SER A 77 -5.47 -4.32 6.76
CA SER A 77 -5.44 -3.74 8.10
C SER A 77 -6.32 -4.56 9.04
N ARG A 78 -5.87 -4.75 10.28
CA ARG A 78 -6.59 -5.48 11.32
C ARG A 78 -6.66 -4.66 12.60
N VAL A 79 -7.86 -4.28 13.02
CA VAL A 79 -8.14 -3.54 14.27
C VAL A 79 -8.85 -4.47 15.25
N VAL A 80 -8.33 -4.56 16.46
CA VAL A 80 -8.99 -5.23 17.58
C VAL A 80 -9.46 -4.15 18.52
N PHE A 81 -10.76 -4.13 18.80
CA PHE A 81 -11.35 -3.14 19.67
C PHE A 81 -11.26 -3.61 21.12
N GLU A 82 -10.24 -3.13 21.83
CA GLU A 82 -10.00 -3.45 23.24
C GLU A 82 -10.56 -2.35 24.14
N GLY A 83 -11.39 -2.69 25.13
CA GLY A 83 -11.87 -1.75 26.13
C GLY A 83 -13.33 -1.94 26.51
N ASP A 84 -13.94 -0.88 27.03
CA ASP A 84 -15.36 -0.84 27.32
C ASP A 84 -16.18 -0.77 26.03
N ARG A 85 -17.03 -1.77 25.81
CA ARG A 85 -17.79 -1.92 24.57
C ARG A 85 -18.75 -0.76 24.33
N GLU A 86 -19.42 -0.25 25.38
CA GLU A 86 -20.34 0.87 25.22
C GLU A 86 -19.60 2.16 24.82
N GLN A 87 -18.43 2.39 25.41
CA GLN A 87 -17.56 3.51 25.05
C GLN A 87 -17.06 3.40 23.60
N ILE A 88 -16.64 2.21 23.16
CA ILE A 88 -16.18 1.96 21.79
C ILE A 88 -17.33 2.20 20.81
N ASN A 89 -18.49 1.58 21.03
CA ASN A 89 -19.65 1.68 20.16
C ASN A 89 -20.16 3.13 20.05
N ARG A 90 -20.14 3.88 21.17
CA ARG A 90 -20.44 5.31 21.17
C ARG A 90 -19.41 6.13 20.41
N GLY A 91 -18.12 5.88 20.64
CA GLY A 91 -17.03 6.61 19.98
C GLY A 91 -17.03 6.43 18.45
N ILE A 92 -17.26 5.21 17.97
CA ILE A 92 -17.37 4.92 16.53
C ILE A 92 -18.59 5.64 15.93
N LEU A 93 -19.78 5.51 16.54
CA LEU A 93 -20.98 6.20 16.07
C LEU A 93 -20.78 7.73 16.02
N GLN A 94 -20.17 8.29 17.06
CA GLN A 94 -19.92 9.71 17.13
C GLN A 94 -19.02 10.21 16.00
N ARG A 95 -18.00 9.42 15.61
CA ARG A 95 -17.14 9.74 14.47
C ARG A 95 -17.88 9.69 13.15
N LEU A 96 -18.75 8.71 12.97
CA LEU A 96 -19.59 8.62 11.77
C LEU A 96 -20.58 9.79 11.69
N LEU A 97 -21.14 10.20 12.82
CA LEU A 97 -22.00 11.39 12.92
C LEU A 97 -21.23 12.69 12.61
N ASN A 98 -20.03 12.86 13.17
CA ASN A 98 -19.18 14.01 12.87
C ASN A 98 -18.77 14.08 11.38
N ALA A 99 -18.73 12.93 10.69
CA ALA A 99 -18.43 12.86 9.26
C ALA A 99 -19.65 13.15 8.37
N TYR A 100 -20.86 13.17 8.92
CA TYR A 100 -22.08 13.53 8.20
C TYR A 100 -22.27 15.06 8.19
N CYS A 101 -22.28 15.68 7.00
CA CYS A 101 -22.41 17.12 6.86
C CYS A 101 -23.34 17.50 5.70
N ASP A 102 -24.14 18.55 5.88
CA ASP A 102 -25.10 19.03 4.88
C ASP A 102 -24.46 19.58 3.60
N ASN A 103 -23.18 19.96 3.65
CA ASN A 103 -22.44 20.48 2.50
C ASN A 103 -21.88 19.38 1.59
N LEU A 104 -22.03 18.10 1.96
CA LEU A 104 -21.61 16.98 1.12
C LEU A 104 -22.53 16.82 -0.10
N PRO A 105 -22.05 16.27 -1.22
CA PRO A 105 -22.92 15.84 -2.30
C PRO A 105 -23.93 14.79 -1.83
N GLU A 106 -25.13 14.76 -2.41
CA GLU A 106 -26.21 13.86 -1.97
C GLU A 106 -25.77 12.38 -1.96
N TRP A 107 -25.03 11.95 -2.98
CA TRP A 107 -24.52 10.57 -3.06
C TRP A 107 -23.53 10.23 -1.94
N GLU A 108 -22.80 11.21 -1.41
CA GLU A 108 -21.89 11.03 -0.29
C GLU A 108 -22.65 11.08 1.04
N LYS A 109 -23.69 11.94 1.18
CA LYS A 109 -24.59 11.90 2.33
C LYS A 109 -25.26 10.55 2.47
N ASP A 110 -25.78 10.00 1.37
CA ASP A 110 -26.35 8.66 1.31
C ASP A 110 -25.34 7.61 1.81
N ARG A 111 -24.09 7.70 1.36
CA ARG A 111 -23.03 6.79 1.81
C ARG A 111 -22.77 6.93 3.31
N ARG A 112 -22.61 8.15 3.84
CA ARG A 112 -22.39 8.41 5.27
C ARG A 112 -23.56 7.94 6.13
N PHE A 113 -24.78 8.15 5.66
CA PHE A 113 -25.98 7.60 6.29
C PHE A 113 -25.88 6.08 6.42
N TYR A 114 -25.51 5.37 5.35
CA TYR A 114 -25.40 3.92 5.40
C TYR A 114 -24.19 3.39 6.18
N GLU A 115 -23.12 4.17 6.36
CA GLU A 115 -22.04 3.85 7.32
C GLU A 115 -22.58 3.83 8.76
N ILE A 116 -23.48 4.76 9.12
CA ILE A 116 -24.14 4.77 10.44
C ILE A 116 -25.07 3.56 10.61
N VAL A 117 -25.85 3.23 9.57
CA VAL A 117 -26.73 2.05 9.57
C VAL A 117 -25.91 0.77 9.74
N GLU A 118 -24.78 0.65 9.04
CA GLU A 118 -23.84 -0.46 9.18
C GLU A 118 -23.34 -0.62 10.62
N GLU A 119 -22.91 0.48 11.24
CA GLU A 119 -22.41 0.45 12.60
C GLU A 119 -23.51 0.01 13.59
N LEU A 120 -24.74 0.51 13.43
CA LEU A 120 -25.88 0.07 14.25
C LEU A 120 -26.17 -1.43 14.10
N LEU A 121 -26.08 -1.96 12.87
CA LEU A 121 -26.22 -3.39 12.62
C LEU A 121 -25.10 -4.18 13.30
N ILE A 122 -23.84 -3.74 13.20
CA ILE A 122 -22.70 -4.43 13.82
C ILE A 122 -22.87 -4.52 15.34
N GLN A 123 -23.32 -3.44 15.97
CA GLN A 123 -23.60 -3.42 17.41
C GLN A 123 -24.72 -4.39 17.81
N GLN A 124 -25.75 -4.52 16.97
CA GLN A 124 -26.82 -5.50 17.20
C GLN A 124 -26.29 -6.94 17.05
N VAL A 125 -25.54 -7.24 15.99
CA VAL A 125 -24.94 -8.56 15.78
C VAL A 125 -24.00 -8.93 16.93
N GLU A 126 -23.16 -7.98 17.38
CA GLU A 126 -22.30 -8.17 18.55
C GLU A 126 -23.11 -8.54 19.80
N SER A 127 -24.23 -7.85 20.02
CA SER A 127 -25.12 -8.10 21.15
C SER A 127 -25.77 -9.48 21.07
N ASP A 128 -26.18 -9.90 19.88
CA ASP A 128 -26.81 -11.20 19.63
C ASP A 128 -25.81 -12.36 19.76
N VAL A 129 -24.56 -12.18 19.34
CA VAL A 129 -23.48 -13.17 19.57
C VAL A 129 -23.23 -13.34 21.06
N ILE A 130 -23.15 -12.24 21.81
CA ILE A 130 -22.92 -12.26 23.27
C ILE A 130 -24.10 -12.90 24.00
N ALA A 131 -25.33 -12.65 23.54
CA ALA A 131 -26.53 -13.28 24.07
C ALA A 131 -26.69 -14.76 23.66
N GLY A 132 -25.83 -15.28 22.77
CA GLY A 132 -25.90 -16.64 22.25
C GLY A 132 -27.03 -16.87 21.23
N LEU A 133 -27.60 -15.79 20.68
CA LEU A 133 -28.62 -15.82 19.62
C LEU A 133 -28.01 -16.06 18.24
N LEU A 134 -26.75 -15.66 18.05
CA LEU A 134 -25.96 -15.94 16.86
C LEU A 134 -24.70 -16.77 17.21
N PRO A 135 -24.23 -17.60 16.26
CA PRO A 135 -23.02 -18.38 16.50
C PRO A 135 -21.78 -17.46 16.56
N PRO A 136 -20.78 -17.80 17.40
CA PRO A 136 -19.61 -16.94 17.61
C PRO A 136 -18.69 -16.82 16.40
N ASP A 137 -18.80 -17.72 15.42
CA ASP A 137 -18.04 -17.64 14.16
C ASP A 137 -18.75 -16.81 13.07
N ILE A 138 -19.86 -16.13 13.39
CA ILE A 138 -20.52 -15.22 12.44
C ILE A 138 -19.63 -14.00 12.17
N MET A 139 -19.63 -13.54 10.92
CA MET A 139 -18.96 -12.31 10.51
C MET A 139 -19.92 -11.43 9.70
N ILE A 140 -19.78 -10.11 9.84
CA ILE A 140 -20.49 -9.14 9.02
C ILE A 140 -19.57 -8.74 7.86
N LEU A 141 -19.97 -9.07 6.63
CA LEU A 141 -19.29 -8.64 5.40
C LEU A 141 -19.89 -7.33 4.89
N THR A 142 -19.01 -6.36 4.62
CA THR A 142 -19.33 -5.13 3.90
C THR A 142 -18.38 -4.95 2.72
N ILE A 143 -18.94 -4.67 1.54
CA ILE A 143 -18.20 -4.27 0.34
C ILE A 143 -18.47 -2.79 0.08
N SER A 144 -17.40 -2.02 -0.13
CA SER A 144 -17.43 -0.57 -0.29
C SER A 144 -16.65 -0.17 -1.54
N ASP A 145 -17.28 -0.29 -2.70
CA ASP A 145 -16.66 0.12 -3.96
C ASP A 145 -16.61 1.65 -4.10
N ARG A 146 -15.81 2.13 -5.06
CA ARG A 146 -15.80 3.54 -5.44
C ARG A 146 -17.15 3.92 -6.08
N PRO A 147 -17.85 4.97 -5.61
CA PRO A 147 -19.07 5.42 -6.25
C PRO A 147 -18.78 5.95 -7.66
N LYS A 148 -19.59 5.57 -8.65
CA LYS A 148 -19.47 6.08 -10.04
C LYS A 148 -19.59 7.60 -10.12
N GLN A 149 -20.29 8.22 -9.17
CA GLN A 149 -20.50 9.66 -9.07
C GLN A 149 -19.31 10.39 -8.43
N ALA A 150 -18.38 9.68 -7.80
CA ALA A 150 -17.21 10.24 -7.14
C ALA A 150 -16.13 10.58 -8.18
N VAL A 151 -16.37 11.62 -9.00
CA VAL A 151 -15.50 12.04 -10.10
C VAL A 151 -15.00 13.49 -9.94
N GLY A 152 -13.78 13.73 -10.45
CA GLY A 152 -13.14 15.04 -10.50
C GLY A 152 -12.56 15.50 -9.17
N GLU A 153 -12.32 16.81 -9.11
CA GLU A 153 -11.66 17.45 -7.96
C GLU A 153 -12.43 17.23 -6.66
N LEU A 154 -13.76 17.25 -6.71
CA LEU A 154 -14.64 17.05 -5.55
C LEU A 154 -14.43 15.69 -4.89
N ALA A 155 -14.30 14.62 -5.69
CA ALA A 155 -14.02 13.29 -5.16
C ALA A 155 -12.66 13.24 -4.44
N THR A 156 -11.65 13.85 -5.06
CA THR A 156 -10.30 13.97 -4.46
C THR A 156 -10.34 14.75 -3.14
N GLN A 157 -11.12 15.84 -3.09
CA GLN A 157 -11.28 16.66 -1.89
C GLN A 157 -11.99 15.93 -0.75
N ILE A 158 -12.94 15.05 -1.06
CA ILE A 158 -13.68 14.23 -0.08
C ILE A 158 -12.85 13.01 0.40
N GLY A 159 -11.82 12.63 -0.36
CA GLY A 159 -10.86 11.59 0.03
C GLY A 159 -10.83 10.35 -0.86
N TYR A 160 -11.54 10.36 -1.98
CA TYR A 160 -11.48 9.26 -2.95
C TYR A 160 -10.20 9.31 -3.76
N ARG A 161 -9.59 8.14 -3.97
CA ARG A 161 -8.45 7.97 -4.88
C ARG A 161 -8.98 7.65 -6.28
N GLU A 162 -8.90 8.62 -7.17
CA GLU A 162 -9.37 8.49 -8.55
C GLU A 162 -8.41 7.77 -9.47
N LEU A 163 -7.12 7.72 -9.13
CA LEU A 163 -6.10 7.14 -10.01
C LEU A 163 -6.41 5.68 -10.38
N ASN A 164 -7.09 4.97 -9.48
CA ASN A 164 -7.20 3.52 -9.52
C ASN A 164 -8.53 3.03 -8.93
N ASP A 165 -9.55 3.88 -8.87
CA ASP A 165 -10.88 3.55 -8.36
C ASP A 165 -10.89 2.75 -7.05
N LYS A 166 -10.15 3.27 -6.06
CA LYS A 166 -9.92 2.54 -4.82
C LYS A 166 -11.23 2.32 -4.06
N GLY A 167 -11.47 1.06 -3.72
CA GLY A 167 -12.55 0.62 -2.84
C GLY A 167 -12.01 -0.29 -1.73
N MET A 168 -12.90 -0.71 -0.85
CA MET A 168 -12.57 -1.49 0.34
C MET A 168 -13.51 -2.69 0.47
N VAL A 169 -12.99 -3.77 1.02
CA VAL A 169 -13.82 -4.86 1.54
C VAL A 169 -13.43 -5.12 2.97
N ARG A 170 -14.42 -5.31 3.84
CA ARG A 170 -14.20 -5.49 5.27
C ARG A 170 -15.09 -6.55 5.87
N THR A 171 -14.57 -7.21 6.89
CA THR A 171 -15.33 -8.10 7.75
C THR A 171 -15.21 -7.68 9.19
N HIS A 172 -16.32 -7.70 9.90
CA HIS A 172 -16.34 -7.64 11.36
C HIS A 172 -16.56 -9.04 11.91
N SER A 173 -15.66 -9.50 12.77
CA SER A 173 -15.72 -10.78 13.46
C SER A 173 -15.60 -10.56 14.97
N PHE A 174 -15.80 -11.64 15.74
CA PHE A 174 -15.73 -11.59 17.19
C PHE A 174 -14.77 -12.67 17.70
N GLU A 175 -13.74 -12.26 18.44
CA GLU A 175 -12.70 -13.14 18.94
C GLU A 175 -12.67 -13.11 20.47
N SER A 176 -12.65 -14.28 21.11
CA SER A 176 -12.49 -14.36 22.56
C SER A 176 -11.01 -14.29 22.96
N ASP A 177 -10.68 -13.47 23.95
CA ASP A 177 -9.35 -13.48 24.57
C ASP A 177 -9.14 -14.72 25.47
N GLU A 178 -7.94 -14.87 26.02
CA GLU A 178 -7.57 -15.96 26.94
C GLU A 178 -8.46 -16.01 28.21
N ARG A 179 -9.16 -14.92 28.53
CA ARG A 179 -10.09 -14.81 29.67
C ARG A 179 -11.54 -15.02 29.26
N GLY A 180 -11.80 -15.38 28.00
CA GLY A 180 -13.14 -15.57 27.45
C GLY A 180 -13.91 -14.28 27.18
N ARG A 181 -13.28 -13.11 27.25
CA ARG A 181 -13.94 -11.84 26.87
C ARG A 181 -13.95 -11.71 25.36
N LEU A 182 -15.11 -11.40 24.80
CA LEU A 182 -15.30 -11.22 23.38
C LEU A 182 -14.85 -9.82 22.95
N HIS A 183 -14.03 -9.76 21.89
CA HIS A 183 -13.56 -8.52 21.27
C HIS A 183 -14.05 -8.44 19.83
N ARG A 184 -14.56 -7.27 19.43
CA ARG A 184 -14.81 -6.97 18.01
C ARG A 184 -13.49 -6.87 17.28
N VAL A 185 -13.42 -7.48 16.09
CA VAL A 185 -12.27 -7.43 15.20
C VAL A 185 -12.71 -6.96 13.83
N LEU A 186 -12.07 -5.91 13.32
CA LEU A 186 -12.25 -5.42 11.96
C LEU A 186 -11.02 -5.81 11.13
N GLU A 187 -11.22 -6.62 10.10
CA GLU A 187 -10.23 -6.80 9.03
C GLU A 187 -10.71 -6.11 7.75
N GLN A 188 -9.82 -5.39 7.09
CA GLN A 188 -10.14 -4.59 5.91
C GLN A 188 -9.04 -4.69 4.86
N ILE A 189 -9.41 -4.96 3.60
CA ILE A 189 -8.49 -5.03 2.45
C ILE A 189 -8.74 -3.86 1.51
N SER A 190 -7.66 -3.15 1.17
CA SER A 190 -7.66 -2.17 0.08
C SER A 190 -7.72 -2.87 -1.29
N ARG A 191 -8.66 -2.43 -2.13
CA ARG A 191 -8.86 -2.91 -3.50
C ARG A 191 -8.68 -1.77 -4.49
N SER A 192 -7.89 -2.03 -5.51
CA SER A 192 -7.79 -1.13 -6.66
C SER A 192 -8.76 -1.58 -7.75
N ASN A 193 -9.11 -0.71 -8.69
CA ASN A 193 -10.17 -0.85 -9.69
C ASN A 193 -11.41 -1.57 -9.15
N SER A 194 -11.87 -1.13 -7.98
CA SER A 194 -13.07 -1.68 -7.37
C SER A 194 -14.25 -1.43 -8.31
N ASN A 195 -14.91 -2.50 -8.74
CA ASN A 195 -16.00 -2.42 -9.71
C ASN A 195 -17.28 -3.01 -9.13
N ASP A 196 -18.38 -2.28 -9.30
CA ASP A 196 -19.70 -2.66 -8.80
C ASP A 196 -20.17 -4.01 -9.34
N ALA A 197 -19.80 -4.39 -10.57
CA ALA A 197 -20.30 -5.61 -11.22
C ALA A 197 -19.83 -6.90 -10.54
N SER A 198 -18.56 -6.95 -10.13
CA SER A 198 -18.00 -8.08 -9.38
C SER A 198 -18.65 -8.22 -8.00
N SER A 199 -18.86 -7.10 -7.34
CA SER A 199 -19.52 -7.02 -6.04
C SER A 199 -21.00 -7.39 -6.13
N GLU A 200 -21.70 -6.91 -7.14
CA GLU A 200 -23.09 -7.26 -7.46
C GLU A 200 -23.24 -8.77 -7.66
N THR A 201 -22.39 -9.34 -8.51
CA THR A 201 -22.42 -10.77 -8.82
C THR A 201 -22.20 -11.60 -7.57
N MET A 202 -21.20 -11.23 -6.76
CA MET A 202 -20.93 -11.90 -5.50
C MET A 202 -22.11 -11.78 -4.52
N LEU A 203 -22.63 -10.58 -4.29
CA LEU A 203 -23.74 -10.36 -3.37
C LEU A 203 -25.01 -11.13 -3.83
N LYS A 204 -25.31 -11.14 -5.13
CA LYS A 204 -26.39 -11.95 -5.71
C LYS A 204 -26.16 -13.45 -5.50
N SER A 205 -24.92 -13.92 -5.64
CA SER A 205 -24.57 -15.32 -5.35
C SER A 205 -24.77 -15.71 -3.88
N MET A 206 -24.76 -14.72 -2.97
CA MET A 206 -25.06 -14.85 -1.55
C MET A 206 -26.54 -14.60 -1.21
N GLY A 207 -27.42 -14.53 -2.22
CA GLY A 207 -28.86 -14.32 -2.03
C GLY A 207 -29.28 -12.87 -1.79
N ALA A 208 -28.34 -11.91 -1.81
CA ALA A 208 -28.70 -10.52 -1.62
C ALA A 208 -29.50 -9.98 -2.81
N LYS A 209 -30.62 -9.30 -2.52
CA LYS A 209 -31.38 -8.56 -3.51
C LYS A 209 -30.66 -7.25 -3.79
N VAL A 210 -29.76 -7.29 -4.76
CA VAL A 210 -29.02 -6.12 -5.24
C VAL A 210 -29.82 -5.45 -6.38
N ASP A 211 -30.39 -4.28 -6.11
CA ASP A 211 -30.89 -3.36 -7.14
C ASP A 211 -29.81 -2.34 -7.57
N ASP A 212 -29.98 -1.70 -8.73
CA ASP A 212 -29.05 -0.69 -9.28
C ASP A 212 -28.80 0.52 -8.35
N SER A 213 -29.72 0.78 -7.42
CA SER A 213 -29.55 1.83 -6.40
C SER A 213 -28.75 1.32 -5.20
N SER A 214 -28.75 0.02 -4.95
CA SER A 214 -28.16 -0.64 -3.79
C SER A 214 -26.68 -0.95 -3.94
N LEU A 215 -26.15 -1.01 -5.17
CA LEU A 215 -24.70 -0.96 -5.41
C LEU A 215 -24.09 0.40 -5.07
N LYS A 216 -24.94 1.44 -5.01
CA LYS A 216 -24.57 2.76 -4.49
C LYS A 216 -24.62 2.84 -2.96
N ARG A 217 -25.11 1.77 -2.29
CA ARG A 217 -25.39 1.75 -0.85
C ARG A 217 -24.51 0.70 -0.18
N LEU A 218 -23.78 1.11 0.86
CA LEU A 218 -23.14 0.22 1.83
C LEU A 218 -24.12 -0.72 2.58
N ALA A 219 -25.43 -0.64 2.28
CA ALA A 219 -26.54 -1.28 2.98
C ALA A 219 -26.72 -2.78 2.69
N ASN A 220 -25.98 -3.37 1.76
CA ASN A 220 -26.08 -4.80 1.44
C ASN A 220 -25.07 -5.61 2.26
N GLN A 221 -25.13 -5.48 3.60
CA GLN A 221 -24.31 -6.33 4.47
C GLN A 221 -24.79 -7.77 4.39
N VAL A 222 -23.84 -8.71 4.50
CA VAL A 222 -24.11 -10.15 4.49
C VAL A 222 -23.51 -10.74 5.77
N LEU A 223 -24.29 -11.54 6.47
CA LEU A 223 -23.83 -12.37 7.57
C LEU A 223 -23.22 -13.64 6.96
N ILE A 224 -21.93 -13.88 7.19
CA ILE A 224 -21.21 -15.05 6.66
C ILE A 224 -20.63 -15.87 7.81
N SER A 225 -20.56 -17.20 7.66
CA SER A 225 -19.94 -18.07 8.68
C SER A 225 -18.43 -18.20 8.46
N GLY A 226 -17.66 -18.16 9.56
CA GLY A 226 -16.24 -18.46 9.58
C GLY A 226 -15.90 -19.88 9.11
N ARG A 227 -16.86 -20.82 9.12
CA ARG A 227 -16.67 -22.15 8.52
C ARG A 227 -16.60 -22.11 6.99
N ALA A 228 -17.43 -21.28 6.36
CA ALA A 228 -17.44 -21.09 4.92
C ALA A 228 -16.30 -20.16 4.45
N PHE A 229 -15.90 -19.22 5.32
CA PHE A 229 -14.85 -18.23 5.07
C PHE A 229 -13.75 -18.31 6.14
N PRO A 230 -12.95 -19.40 6.18
CA PRO A 230 -11.96 -19.62 7.24
C PRO A 230 -10.83 -18.57 7.26
N ASN A 231 -10.58 -17.87 6.15
CA ASN A 231 -9.68 -16.72 6.10
C ASN A 231 -10.42 -15.37 6.07
N GLY A 232 -11.70 -15.33 6.42
CA GLY A 232 -12.50 -14.10 6.53
C GLY A 232 -12.44 -13.23 5.28
N VAL A 233 -12.08 -11.96 5.45
CA VAL A 233 -12.00 -10.96 4.36
C VAL A 233 -11.08 -11.39 3.20
N ILE A 234 -10.07 -12.24 3.44
CA ILE A 234 -9.17 -12.72 2.37
C ILE A 234 -9.89 -13.65 1.40
N ASP A 235 -10.76 -14.53 1.90
CA ASP A 235 -11.52 -15.45 1.06
C ASP A 235 -12.54 -14.68 0.23
N VAL A 236 -13.20 -13.70 0.87
CA VAL A 236 -14.08 -12.75 0.19
C VAL A 236 -13.36 -12.01 -0.94
N GLN A 237 -12.18 -11.44 -0.65
CA GLN A 237 -11.38 -10.74 -1.65
C GLN A 237 -11.04 -11.65 -2.83
N ARG A 238 -10.63 -12.90 -2.56
CA ARG A 238 -10.31 -13.87 -3.60
C ARG A 238 -11.52 -14.21 -4.47
N MET A 239 -12.72 -14.29 -3.88
CA MET A 239 -13.96 -14.50 -4.64
C MET A 239 -14.28 -13.32 -5.56
N LEU A 240 -14.19 -12.08 -5.04
CA LEU A 240 -14.41 -10.86 -5.83
C LEU A 240 -13.48 -10.79 -7.04
N ASP A 241 -12.20 -11.07 -6.81
CA ASP A 241 -11.20 -11.12 -7.89
C ASP A 241 -11.51 -12.27 -8.86
N GLY A 242 -11.92 -13.45 -8.36
CA GLY A 242 -12.35 -14.58 -9.19
C GLY A 242 -13.52 -14.26 -10.13
N TYR A 243 -14.52 -13.50 -9.66
CA TYR A 243 -15.62 -13.02 -10.50
C TYR A 243 -15.16 -12.01 -11.56
N SER A 244 -14.12 -11.23 -11.26
CA SER A 244 -13.52 -10.29 -12.22
C SER A 244 -12.61 -11.00 -13.24
N GLY A 245 -12.04 -12.15 -12.87
CA GLY A 245 -11.25 -13.02 -13.71
C GLY A 245 -10.12 -13.70 -12.93
N THR A 246 -9.75 -14.92 -13.31
CA THR A 246 -8.74 -15.74 -12.58
C THR A 246 -7.32 -15.15 -12.54
N HIS A 247 -7.05 -14.13 -13.36
CA HIS A 247 -5.80 -13.39 -13.43
C HIS A 247 -5.87 -12.04 -12.67
N ILE A 248 -7.02 -11.68 -12.11
CA ILE A 248 -7.17 -10.46 -11.31
C ILE A 248 -6.73 -10.76 -9.87
N ARG A 249 -6.03 -9.80 -9.25
CA ARG A 249 -5.66 -9.86 -7.83
C ARG A 249 -5.79 -8.48 -7.20
N TYR A 250 -6.50 -8.40 -6.08
CA TYR A 250 -6.75 -7.16 -5.35
C TYR A 250 -7.36 -6.07 -6.24
N GLY A 251 -8.20 -6.51 -7.20
CA GLY A 251 -8.84 -5.73 -8.26
C GLY A 251 -7.92 -5.23 -9.39
N GLU A 252 -6.69 -5.74 -9.51
CA GLU A 252 -5.77 -5.38 -10.60
C GLU A 252 -5.41 -6.56 -11.49
N ASP A 253 -5.14 -6.28 -12.77
CA ASP A 253 -4.66 -7.30 -13.69
C ASP A 253 -3.23 -7.71 -13.32
N SER A 254 -3.05 -8.97 -12.89
CA SER A 254 -1.73 -9.51 -12.56
C SER A 254 -0.86 -9.81 -13.78
N ARG A 255 -1.37 -9.60 -15.01
CA ARG A 255 -0.62 -9.78 -16.27
C ARG A 255 0.48 -8.73 -16.50
N GLY A 256 0.55 -7.68 -15.66
CA GLY A 256 1.62 -6.69 -15.65
C GLY A 256 2.83 -7.07 -14.77
N ASP A 257 3.85 -6.19 -14.72
CA ASP A 257 5.06 -6.30 -13.88
C ASP A 257 4.80 -6.30 -12.35
N ASP A 258 3.55 -6.47 -11.90
CA ASP A 258 3.08 -6.33 -10.52
C ASP A 258 3.37 -7.54 -9.61
N PHE A 259 4.51 -8.18 -9.83
CA PHE A 259 5.03 -9.33 -9.07
C PHE A 259 5.38 -9.02 -7.60
N ASN A 260 5.05 -7.83 -7.10
CA ASN A 260 5.24 -7.41 -5.71
C ASN A 260 3.96 -7.46 -4.87
N CYS A 261 2.83 -7.86 -5.46
CA CYS A 261 1.61 -8.16 -4.70
C CYS A 261 1.81 -9.47 -3.92
N PRO A 262 1.54 -9.50 -2.60
CA PRO A 262 1.63 -10.74 -1.84
C PRO A 262 0.61 -11.76 -2.37
N ASP A 263 0.88 -13.05 -2.20
CA ASP A 263 -0.16 -14.06 -2.36
C ASP A 263 -1.20 -13.92 -1.24
N TYR A 264 -2.46 -14.27 -1.52
CA TYR A 264 -3.54 -14.22 -0.52
C TYR A 264 -3.17 -14.94 0.79
N THR A 265 -2.51 -16.09 0.70
CA THR A 265 -2.10 -16.90 1.87
C THR A 265 -1.05 -16.21 2.74
N LYS A 266 -0.30 -15.26 2.19
CA LYS A 266 0.74 -14.50 2.89
C LYS A 266 0.31 -13.07 3.22
N LEU A 267 -0.90 -12.66 2.82
CA LEU A 267 -1.33 -11.27 2.90
C LEU A 267 -1.31 -10.73 4.34
N ARG A 268 -1.76 -11.51 5.33
CA ARG A 268 -1.69 -11.12 6.75
C ARG A 268 -0.24 -10.92 7.21
N GLU A 269 0.63 -11.92 6.98
CA GLU A 269 2.06 -11.86 7.35
C GLU A 269 2.75 -10.64 6.73
N VAL A 270 2.55 -10.42 5.42
CA VAL A 270 3.17 -9.32 4.70
C VAL A 270 2.62 -7.97 5.15
N SER A 271 1.31 -7.85 5.36
CA SER A 271 0.72 -6.59 5.84
C SER A 271 1.19 -6.26 7.25
N HIS A 272 1.24 -7.25 8.15
CA HIS A 272 1.76 -7.06 9.49
C HIS A 272 3.25 -6.66 9.49
N ALA A 273 4.08 -7.34 8.68
CA ALA A 273 5.49 -6.98 8.55
C ALA A 273 5.68 -5.55 8.02
N ARG A 274 4.85 -5.13 7.06
CA ARG A 274 4.79 -3.75 6.55
C ARG A 274 4.41 -2.77 7.65
N GLU A 275 3.35 -3.02 8.42
CA GLU A 275 2.94 -2.18 9.55
C GLU A 275 4.07 -2.01 10.58
N GLN A 276 4.69 -3.12 11.01
CA GLN A 276 5.84 -3.09 11.91
C GLN A 276 7.01 -2.29 11.35
N HIS A 277 7.22 -2.37 10.04
CA HIS A 277 8.31 -1.70 9.36
C HIS A 277 8.21 -0.17 9.47
N PHE A 278 7.00 0.39 9.42
CA PHE A 278 6.75 1.83 9.55
C PHE A 278 6.07 2.20 10.88
N ALA A 279 6.15 1.35 11.91
CA ALA A 279 5.47 1.56 13.19
C ALA A 279 5.81 2.90 13.86
N LYS A 280 7.05 3.38 13.70
CA LYS A 280 7.48 4.70 14.19
C LYS A 280 6.70 5.85 13.56
N PHE A 281 6.35 5.74 12.28
CA PHE A 281 5.57 6.76 11.57
C PHE A 281 4.11 6.75 12.01
N SER A 282 3.49 5.58 12.16
CA SER A 282 2.13 5.49 12.71
C SER A 282 2.08 5.97 14.17
N GLN A 283 3.12 5.70 14.97
CA GLN A 283 3.24 6.21 16.34
C GLN A 283 3.38 7.73 16.37
N ARG A 284 4.18 8.31 15.46
CA ARG A 284 4.30 9.78 15.31
C ARG A 284 2.95 10.41 15.01
N LEU A 285 2.18 9.86 14.06
CA LEU A 285 0.85 10.36 13.73
C LEU A 285 -0.12 10.26 14.92
N ALA A 286 -0.10 9.15 15.66
CA ALA A 286 -0.91 8.98 16.86
C ALA A 286 -0.54 9.96 17.98
N GLN A 287 0.76 10.25 18.16
CA GLN A 287 1.22 11.24 19.11
C GLN A 287 0.76 12.65 18.72
N THR A 288 0.89 13.01 17.43
CA THR A 288 0.40 14.28 16.92
C THR A 288 -1.11 14.43 17.12
N GLU A 289 -1.90 13.37 16.90
CA GLU A 289 -3.33 13.37 17.20
C GLU A 289 -3.61 13.63 18.68
N ALA A 290 -2.89 12.97 19.59
CA ALA A 290 -3.04 13.19 21.02
C ALA A 290 -2.69 14.63 21.46
N GLU A 291 -1.65 15.23 20.88
CA GLU A 291 -1.26 16.62 21.15
C GLU A 291 -2.31 17.62 20.63
N ILE A 292 -2.84 17.37 19.42
CA ILE A 292 -3.92 18.17 18.83
C ILE A 292 -5.22 18.03 19.64
N ASP A 293 -5.53 16.84 20.14
CA ASP A 293 -6.70 16.58 20.99
C ASP A 293 -6.68 17.42 22.27
N VAL A 294 -5.51 17.59 22.89
CA VAL A 294 -5.35 18.43 24.09
C VAL A 294 -5.69 19.89 23.76
N ALA A 295 -5.16 20.42 22.66
CA ALA A 295 -5.42 21.79 22.23
C ALA A 295 -6.89 22.00 21.82
N TYR A 296 -7.49 21.03 21.13
CA TYR A 296 -8.91 21.04 20.78
C TYR A 296 -9.80 21.06 22.04
N ARG A 297 -9.55 20.17 23.01
CA ARG A 297 -10.31 20.12 24.28
C ARG A 297 -10.12 21.37 25.13
N ALA A 298 -8.96 22.02 25.02
CA ALA A 298 -8.69 23.31 25.66
C ALA A 298 -9.38 24.50 24.94
N GLY A 299 -10.11 24.27 23.84
CA GLY A 299 -10.78 25.31 23.06
C GLY A 299 -9.81 26.21 22.28
N GLN A 300 -8.56 25.77 22.09
CA GLN A 300 -7.52 26.56 21.42
C GLN A 300 -7.60 26.47 19.89
N MET A 301 -8.36 25.50 19.37
CA MET A 301 -8.58 25.31 17.94
C MET A 301 -9.97 24.71 17.66
N GLY A 302 -10.49 24.98 16.47
CA GLY A 302 -11.71 24.35 15.97
C GLY A 302 -11.46 22.95 15.40
N TYR A 303 -12.54 22.19 15.16
CA TYR A 303 -12.44 20.83 14.61
C TYR A 303 -11.79 20.80 13.22
N ASP A 304 -12.14 21.73 12.33
CA ASP A 304 -11.55 21.82 10.98
C ASP A 304 -10.04 22.08 11.03
N GLN A 305 -9.59 22.91 11.97
CA GLN A 305 -8.16 23.17 12.19
C GLN A 305 -7.44 21.90 12.66
N LYS A 306 -8.04 21.16 13.60
CA LYS A 306 -7.52 19.88 14.07
C LYS A 306 -7.34 18.89 12.90
N ILE A 307 -8.36 18.72 12.05
CA ILE A 307 -8.27 17.79 10.92
C ILE A 307 -7.24 18.28 9.87
N GLY A 308 -7.17 19.59 9.63
CA GLY A 308 -6.17 20.19 8.76
C GLY A 308 -4.73 19.90 9.21
N LEU A 309 -4.43 20.04 10.51
CA LEU A 309 -3.11 19.74 11.07
C LEU A 309 -2.74 18.26 10.96
N LEU A 310 -3.68 17.36 11.26
CA LEU A 310 -3.48 15.91 11.09
C LEU A 310 -3.19 15.54 9.64
N ARG A 311 -3.89 16.16 8.69
CA ARG A 311 -3.66 15.97 7.26
C ARG A 311 -2.25 16.39 6.88
N VAL A 312 -1.80 17.58 7.28
CA VAL A 312 -0.45 18.07 6.98
C VAL A 312 0.61 17.10 7.49
N GLU A 313 0.47 16.63 8.73
CA GLU A 313 1.42 15.68 9.32
C GLU A 313 1.43 14.33 8.57
N ARG A 314 0.26 13.82 8.20
CA ARG A 314 0.15 12.61 7.38
C ARG A 314 0.86 12.76 6.04
N GLU A 315 0.67 13.88 5.34
CA GLU A 315 1.32 14.13 4.04
C GLU A 315 2.86 14.18 4.17
N LYS A 316 3.38 14.77 5.25
CA LYS A 316 4.81 14.77 5.57
C LYS A 316 5.33 13.34 5.73
N ILE A 317 4.67 12.55 6.57
CA ILE A 317 5.03 11.15 6.83
C ILE A 317 5.01 10.32 5.55
N ILE A 318 3.97 10.44 4.71
CA ILE A 318 3.89 9.69 3.45
C ILE A 318 5.06 10.04 2.53
N ASN A 319 5.42 11.32 2.42
CA ASN A 319 6.54 11.77 1.60
C ASN A 319 7.89 11.27 2.17
N GLU A 320 8.07 11.27 3.49
CA GLU A 320 9.25 10.68 4.15
C GLU A 320 9.35 9.18 3.83
N ILE A 321 8.25 8.44 3.91
CA ILE A 321 8.21 7.01 3.55
C ILE A 321 8.50 6.79 2.07
N CYS A 322 7.88 7.56 1.17
CA CYS A 322 8.13 7.47 -0.27
C CYS A 322 9.58 7.80 -0.66
N LEU A 323 10.26 8.65 0.12
CA LEU A 323 11.68 8.90 -0.05
C LEU A 323 12.54 7.73 0.42
N ILE A 324 12.18 7.05 1.52
CA ILE A 324 12.97 5.92 2.04
C ILE A 324 12.71 4.65 1.24
N ASP A 325 11.45 4.34 0.94
CA ASP A 325 10.98 3.23 0.12
C ASP A 325 10.10 3.75 -1.05
N PRO A 326 10.73 4.07 -2.19
CA PRO A 326 10.02 4.57 -3.38
C PRO A 326 9.04 3.58 -4.00
N SER A 327 8.94 2.34 -3.52
CA SER A 327 7.96 1.38 -4.03
C SER A 327 6.52 1.78 -3.71
N TYR A 328 6.29 2.57 -2.65
CA TYR A 328 4.97 3.13 -2.33
C TYR A 328 4.63 4.40 -3.11
N ALA A 329 5.61 5.07 -3.70
CA ALA A 329 5.42 6.40 -4.29
C ALA A 329 4.48 6.39 -5.50
N LYS A 330 4.46 5.31 -6.28
CA LYS A 330 3.56 5.20 -7.44
C LYS A 330 2.10 5.21 -7.00
N ASP A 331 1.76 4.41 -6.00
CA ASP A 331 0.41 4.30 -5.46
C ASP A 331 -0.01 5.55 -4.71
N ALA A 332 0.88 6.13 -3.91
CA ALA A 332 0.57 7.25 -3.04
C ALA A 332 0.58 8.61 -3.75
N ARG A 333 1.40 8.77 -4.80
CA ARG A 333 1.73 10.07 -5.41
C ARG A 333 1.71 10.10 -6.94
N GLY A 334 1.49 8.96 -7.60
CA GLY A 334 1.44 8.86 -9.06
C GLY A 334 2.80 8.61 -9.72
N GLU A 335 2.77 8.22 -10.99
CA GLU A 335 3.94 7.72 -11.73
C GLU A 335 5.05 8.77 -11.90
N LEU A 336 4.70 10.03 -12.16
CA LEU A 336 5.69 11.09 -12.35
C LEU A 336 6.44 11.39 -11.05
N SER A 337 5.71 11.63 -9.95
CA SER A 337 6.28 11.83 -8.61
C SER A 337 7.16 10.64 -8.20
N ALA A 338 6.70 9.40 -8.45
CA ALA A 338 7.46 8.19 -8.14
C ALA A 338 8.81 8.10 -8.86
N LYS A 339 8.94 8.65 -10.08
CA LYS A 339 10.25 8.73 -10.76
C LYS A 339 11.21 9.64 -10.02
N TYR A 340 10.75 10.77 -9.50
CA TYR A 340 11.57 11.70 -8.73
C TYR A 340 11.90 11.16 -7.33
N PHE A 341 10.95 10.52 -6.64
CA PHE A 341 11.24 9.82 -5.37
C PHE A 341 12.33 8.75 -5.55
N ARG A 342 12.29 7.98 -6.64
CA ARG A 342 13.35 7.00 -6.96
C ARG A 342 14.71 7.66 -7.15
N LYS A 343 14.79 8.76 -7.91
CA LYS A 343 16.03 9.52 -8.10
C LYS A 343 16.56 10.11 -6.79
N ALA A 344 15.68 10.73 -6.00
CA ALA A 344 16.00 11.30 -4.70
C ALA A 344 16.56 10.24 -3.73
N ASN A 345 15.93 9.06 -3.71
CA ASN A 345 16.40 7.93 -2.92
C ASN A 345 17.80 7.46 -3.35
N ILE A 346 18.03 7.31 -4.66
CA ILE A 346 19.35 6.91 -5.20
C ILE A 346 20.43 7.93 -4.78
N ASP A 347 20.18 9.22 -4.97
CA ASP A 347 21.15 10.27 -4.60
C ASP A 347 21.39 10.35 -3.10
N MET A 348 20.33 10.20 -2.29
CA MET A 348 20.43 10.15 -0.83
C MET A 348 21.35 9.02 -0.37
N VAL A 349 21.31 7.87 -1.06
CA VAL A 349 22.14 6.70 -0.75
C VAL A 349 23.58 6.89 -1.20
N ALA A 350 23.77 7.49 -2.37
CA ALA A 350 25.08 7.86 -2.88
C ALA A 350 25.77 8.95 -2.03
N GLY A 351 25.05 9.59 -1.11
CA GLY A 351 25.55 10.72 -0.30
C GLY A 351 25.49 12.07 -1.03
N ASN A 352 24.83 12.13 -2.17
CA ASN A 352 24.68 13.32 -3.01
C ASN A 352 23.52 14.21 -2.48
N ASP A 353 23.66 14.73 -1.26
CA ASP A 353 22.55 15.39 -0.53
C ASP A 353 21.88 16.53 -1.30
N ALA A 354 22.65 17.36 -2.01
CA ALA A 354 22.09 18.48 -2.79
C ALA A 354 21.20 18.00 -3.94
N SER A 355 21.65 16.99 -4.69
CA SER A 355 20.88 16.39 -5.79
C SER A 355 19.65 15.64 -5.25
N ALA A 356 19.82 14.93 -4.12
CA ALA A 356 18.74 14.23 -3.46
C ALA A 356 17.61 15.17 -3.02
N GLN A 357 17.96 16.30 -2.41
CA GLN A 357 17.00 17.34 -2.02
C GLN A 357 16.29 17.96 -3.22
N GLN A 358 17.01 18.24 -4.31
CA GLN A 358 16.42 18.78 -5.53
C GLN A 358 15.41 17.80 -6.16
N HIS A 359 15.78 16.52 -6.26
CA HIS A 359 14.88 15.49 -6.74
C HIS A 359 13.69 15.27 -5.80
N PHE A 360 13.89 15.35 -4.48
CA PHE A 360 12.81 15.23 -3.51
C PHE A 360 11.81 16.38 -3.63
N ALA A 361 12.28 17.63 -3.73
CA ALA A 361 11.42 18.79 -3.99
C ALA A 361 10.64 18.63 -5.31
N SER A 362 11.31 18.14 -6.37
CA SER A 362 10.66 17.84 -7.64
C SER A 362 9.59 16.76 -7.51
N ALA A 363 9.79 15.77 -6.64
CA ALA A 363 8.81 14.72 -6.36
C ALA A 363 7.54 15.27 -5.70
N ILE A 364 7.70 16.12 -4.67
CA ILE A 364 6.57 16.72 -3.96
C ILE A 364 5.80 17.69 -4.88
N ASN A 365 6.51 18.43 -5.75
CA ASN A 365 5.87 19.33 -6.72
C ASN A 365 5.20 18.60 -7.90
N SER A 366 5.45 17.30 -8.07
CA SER A 366 4.91 16.49 -9.18
C SER A 366 3.87 15.47 -8.74
N VAL A 367 3.30 15.62 -7.53
CA VAL A 367 2.26 14.73 -7.01
C VAL A 367 1.01 14.82 -7.89
N ASP A 368 0.52 13.66 -8.33
CA ASP A 368 -0.79 13.58 -9.00
C ASP A 368 -1.90 13.66 -7.94
N PRO A 369 -2.76 14.69 -7.95
CA PRO A 369 -3.85 14.82 -6.98
C PRO A 369 -4.76 13.59 -6.94
N ARG A 370 -4.93 12.90 -8.07
CA ARG A 370 -5.77 11.70 -8.18
C ARG A 370 -5.22 10.49 -7.42
N ALA A 371 -3.92 10.48 -7.10
CA ALA A 371 -3.26 9.42 -6.35
C ALA A 371 -3.36 9.62 -4.82
N ALA A 372 -3.44 10.87 -4.37
CA ALA A 372 -3.45 11.19 -2.96
C ALA A 372 -4.79 10.85 -2.32
N ILE A 373 -4.76 10.30 -1.10
CA ILE A 373 -5.97 10.11 -0.29
C ILE A 373 -6.07 11.24 0.72
N VAL A 374 -7.24 11.86 0.77
CA VAL A 374 -7.58 12.94 1.70
C VAL A 374 -8.69 12.47 2.66
N CYS A 375 -8.37 11.62 3.64
CA CYS A 375 -9.36 11.31 4.69
C CYS A 375 -9.50 12.52 5.63
N GLY A 376 -10.73 13.01 5.88
CA GLY A 376 -11.00 14.04 6.91
C GLY A 376 -12.04 15.14 6.61
N GLY A 377 -12.90 15.05 5.59
CA GLY A 377 -13.95 16.04 5.35
C GLY A 377 -13.58 17.18 4.38
N THR A 378 -14.56 18.04 4.08
CA THR A 378 -14.49 19.08 3.02
C THR A 378 -13.63 20.26 3.45
N GLY A 379 -12.31 20.11 3.37
CA GLY A 379 -11.34 21.18 3.61
C GLY A 379 -10.63 21.59 2.32
N LEU A 380 -11.25 22.49 1.56
CA LEU A 380 -10.78 23.03 0.27
C LEU A 380 -9.45 23.81 0.35
N GLU A 381 -8.85 24.02 1.53
CA GLU A 381 -7.70 24.94 1.67
C GLU A 381 -6.46 24.40 2.43
N ALA A 382 -6.49 23.22 3.05
CA ALA A 382 -5.34 22.72 3.82
C ALA A 382 -4.18 22.16 2.97
N GLY A 383 -4.32 22.08 1.65
CA GLY A 383 -3.33 21.45 0.74
C GLY A 383 -2.26 22.39 0.18
N LYS A 384 -2.32 23.71 0.44
CA LYS A 384 -1.51 24.71 -0.29
C LYS A 384 -0.29 25.27 0.44
N ALA A 385 0.01 24.87 1.68
CA ALA A 385 1.09 25.47 2.48
C ALA A 385 2.07 24.44 3.05
N VAL A 386 2.90 23.79 2.20
CA VAL A 386 3.96 22.85 2.65
C VAL A 386 5.29 23.01 1.90
N LEU A 387 5.38 23.86 0.87
CA LEU A 387 6.31 23.50 -0.22
C LEU A 387 7.78 23.91 -0.15
N ASP A 388 8.24 24.89 0.63
CA ASP A 388 9.68 25.26 0.57
C ASP A 388 10.49 25.13 1.87
N THR A 389 9.89 25.29 3.05
CA THR A 389 10.62 25.15 4.33
C THR A 389 10.58 23.71 4.87
N GLU A 390 9.50 22.98 4.61
CA GLU A 390 9.28 21.65 5.18
C GLU A 390 10.03 20.55 4.42
N GLY A 391 10.24 20.69 3.11
CA GLY A 391 10.91 19.69 2.29
C GLY A 391 12.34 19.37 2.75
N LYS A 392 13.09 20.37 3.23
CA LYS A 392 14.44 20.14 3.79
C LYS A 392 14.37 19.35 5.10
N GLN A 393 13.45 19.69 5.99
CA GLN A 393 13.30 18.98 7.27
C GLN A 393 12.82 17.54 7.05
N MET A 394 11.88 17.33 6.13
CA MET A 394 11.40 15.99 5.74
C MET A 394 12.53 15.14 5.16
N TYR A 395 13.41 15.72 4.34
CA TYR A 395 14.60 15.03 3.85
C TYR A 395 15.52 14.57 5.01
N VAL A 396 15.78 15.47 5.97
CA VAL A 396 16.61 15.15 7.15
C VAL A 396 15.98 14.04 7.99
N ASN A 397 14.68 14.13 8.28
CA ASN A 397 13.92 13.12 9.02
C ASN A 397 13.98 11.76 8.32
N ALA A 398 13.76 11.74 7.00
CA ALA A 398 13.80 10.52 6.20
C ALA A 398 15.19 9.88 6.21
N LYS A 399 16.25 10.69 6.09
CA LYS A 399 17.64 10.24 6.15
C LYS A 399 17.97 9.64 7.52
N GLU A 400 17.49 10.22 8.61
CA GLU A 400 17.68 9.70 9.97
C GLU A 400 16.89 8.40 10.22
N ALA A 401 15.62 8.37 9.80
CA ALA A 401 14.80 7.16 9.88
C ALA A 401 15.46 5.99 9.14
N ARG A 402 16.06 6.25 7.97
CA ARG A 402 16.82 5.25 7.20
C ARG A 402 18.05 4.70 7.93
N LYS A 403 18.76 5.49 8.73
CA LYS A 403 19.94 5.00 9.50
C LYS A 403 19.58 3.86 10.45
N ASN A 404 18.31 3.81 10.89
CA ASN A 404 17.79 2.78 11.78
C ASN A 404 17.21 1.57 11.04
N TRP A 405 17.37 1.49 9.71
CA TRP A 405 16.76 0.44 8.89
C TRP A 405 17.45 -0.91 9.07
N LYS A 406 16.64 -1.94 9.37
CA LYS A 406 17.12 -3.33 9.51
C LYS A 406 16.87 -4.11 8.22
N TRP A 407 17.86 -4.90 7.79
CA TRP A 407 17.71 -5.82 6.66
C TRP A 407 16.70 -6.93 7.01
N THR A 408 15.70 -7.15 6.18
CA THR A 408 14.64 -8.15 6.39
C THR A 408 14.73 -9.26 5.34
N LYS A 409 14.14 -10.44 5.60
CA LYS A 409 14.02 -11.51 4.60
C LYS A 409 12.77 -11.27 3.74
N ASP A 410 12.94 -10.87 2.49
CA ASP A 410 11.86 -10.68 1.51
C ASP A 410 12.36 -10.99 0.09
N ILE A 411 11.47 -11.04 -0.89
CA ILE A 411 11.82 -11.13 -2.31
C ILE A 411 12.39 -9.79 -2.78
N CYS A 412 13.52 -9.83 -3.50
CA CYS A 412 14.12 -8.62 -4.06
C CYS A 412 13.14 -7.91 -5.02
N GLY A 413 12.97 -6.60 -4.89
CA GLY A 413 12.08 -5.78 -5.72
C GLY A 413 12.51 -5.62 -7.19
N ILE A 414 13.64 -6.20 -7.60
CA ILE A 414 14.14 -6.16 -8.98
C ILE A 414 13.64 -7.37 -9.74
N ASN A 415 12.87 -7.14 -10.81
CA ASN A 415 12.19 -8.18 -11.58
C ASN A 415 13.12 -9.30 -12.05
N ASN A 416 14.34 -8.93 -12.47
CA ASN A 416 15.37 -9.87 -12.94
C ASN A 416 16.41 -10.21 -11.85
N CYS A 417 16.07 -10.06 -10.56
CA CYS A 417 17.00 -10.44 -9.50
C CYS A 417 17.24 -11.96 -9.50
N PRO A 418 18.49 -12.43 -9.43
CA PRO A 418 18.81 -13.86 -9.47
C PRO A 418 18.38 -14.62 -8.23
N THR A 419 18.15 -13.90 -7.13
CA THR A 419 17.60 -14.52 -5.93
C THR A 419 16.10 -14.73 -6.05
N ARG A 420 15.42 -14.25 -7.11
CA ARG A 420 14.01 -14.58 -7.36
C ARG A 420 13.90 -16.01 -7.90
N PRO A 421 12.84 -16.76 -7.53
CA PRO A 421 11.70 -16.33 -6.71
C PRO A 421 11.94 -16.38 -5.18
N ASP A 422 13.12 -16.82 -4.74
CA ASP A 422 13.42 -17.05 -3.32
C ASP A 422 13.53 -15.76 -2.47
N LYS A 423 13.26 -15.90 -1.17
CA LYS A 423 13.45 -14.82 -0.19
C LYS A 423 14.95 -14.59 0.05
N THR A 424 15.36 -13.34 0.13
CA THR A 424 16.74 -12.90 0.38
C THR A 424 16.76 -11.75 1.41
N LYS A 425 17.95 -11.35 1.89
CA LYS A 425 18.06 -10.17 2.75
C LYS A 425 17.91 -8.91 1.92
N VAL A 426 16.79 -8.22 2.05
CA VAL A 426 16.50 -6.94 1.38
C VAL A 426 16.74 -5.76 2.31
N GLY A 427 17.24 -4.68 1.74
CA GLY A 427 17.56 -3.44 2.42
C GLY A 427 16.48 -2.37 2.23
N PRO A 428 16.81 -1.10 2.53
CA PRO A 428 15.86 0.01 2.50
C PRO A 428 15.15 0.27 1.18
N CYS A 429 15.75 -0.10 0.07
CA CYS A 429 15.13 0.08 -1.25
C CYS A 429 14.42 -1.19 -1.73
N ARG A 430 14.12 -2.12 -0.81
CA ARG A 430 13.58 -3.47 -1.06
C ARG A 430 14.41 -4.30 -2.06
N VAL A 431 15.69 -3.95 -2.23
CA VAL A 431 16.66 -4.67 -3.04
C VAL A 431 17.50 -5.58 -2.15
N CYS A 432 17.83 -6.77 -2.66
CA CYS A 432 18.75 -7.66 -1.97
C CYS A 432 20.14 -7.04 -1.84
N ARG A 433 20.98 -7.52 -0.92
CA ARG A 433 22.36 -7.02 -0.77
C ARG A 433 23.14 -6.94 -2.08
N GLY A 434 22.97 -7.94 -2.96
CA GLY A 434 23.65 -7.97 -4.26
C GLY A 434 23.16 -6.89 -5.22
N CYS A 435 21.85 -6.68 -5.30
CA CYS A 435 21.28 -5.63 -6.14
C CYS A 435 21.44 -4.23 -5.52
N GLN A 436 21.49 -4.11 -4.18
CA GLN A 436 21.67 -2.85 -3.47
C GLN A 436 22.98 -2.18 -3.89
N GLN A 437 24.09 -2.92 -4.04
CA GLN A 437 25.36 -2.33 -4.50
C GLN A 437 25.30 -1.69 -5.89
N LEU A 438 24.46 -2.22 -6.79
CA LEU A 438 24.26 -1.68 -8.13
C LEU A 438 23.24 -0.54 -8.12
N PHE A 439 22.22 -0.67 -7.28
CA PHE A 439 21.21 0.34 -7.01
C PHE A 439 21.83 1.62 -6.40
N ASP A 440 22.72 1.46 -5.43
CA ASP A 440 23.45 2.55 -4.74
C ASP A 440 24.36 3.33 -5.69
N LYS A 441 24.75 2.72 -6.82
CA LYS A 441 25.52 3.36 -7.90
C LYS A 441 24.64 4.03 -8.97
N GLY A 442 23.33 4.06 -8.77
CA GLY A 442 22.37 4.66 -9.70
C GLY A 442 22.20 3.91 -11.03
N MET A 443 22.57 2.63 -11.08
CA MET A 443 22.42 1.82 -12.30
C MET A 443 20.97 1.35 -12.47
N ASP A 444 20.44 1.39 -13.71
CA ASP A 444 19.14 0.77 -14.01
C ASP A 444 19.27 -0.75 -14.03
N ILE A 445 18.83 -1.36 -12.94
CA ILE A 445 18.97 -2.80 -12.68
C ILE A 445 17.82 -3.64 -13.24
N ARG A 446 16.88 -3.05 -13.99
CA ARG A 446 15.79 -3.76 -14.66
C ARG A 446 16.26 -4.74 -15.76
N GLY A 447 17.49 -4.62 -16.25
CA GLY A 447 18.05 -5.47 -17.33
C GLY A 447 18.92 -6.66 -16.91
N ILE A 448 19.07 -6.96 -15.62
CA ILE A 448 20.09 -7.93 -15.14
C ILE A 448 19.61 -9.39 -15.25
N ARG A 449 19.16 -9.85 -16.42
CA ARG A 449 18.95 -11.29 -16.66
C ARG A 449 20.17 -12.01 -17.25
N ARG A 450 21.13 -11.27 -17.84
CA ARG A 450 22.24 -11.89 -18.60
C ARG A 450 23.54 -12.18 -17.83
N LYS A 451 23.66 -11.83 -16.55
CA LYS A 451 24.92 -12.03 -15.80
C LYS A 451 24.93 -13.19 -14.80
N TYR A 452 23.79 -13.82 -14.51
CA TYR A 452 23.69 -14.80 -13.43
C TYR A 452 23.58 -16.26 -13.87
N ASP A 453 23.33 -16.56 -15.15
CA ASP A 453 23.37 -17.93 -15.69
C ASP A 453 24.80 -18.50 -15.86
N LYS A 454 25.83 -17.84 -15.30
CA LYS A 454 27.23 -18.26 -15.42
C LYS A 454 28.01 -18.20 -14.10
N LEU A 455 27.42 -18.65 -12.99
CA LEU A 455 28.19 -18.82 -11.76
C LEU A 455 27.98 -20.19 -11.14
N PRO A 456 28.77 -21.21 -11.53
CA PRO A 456 29.31 -22.16 -10.59
C PRO A 456 30.59 -21.58 -9.95
N GLY A 457 30.73 -21.81 -8.64
CA GLY A 457 31.99 -21.93 -7.90
C GLY A 457 33.12 -20.92 -8.15
N ARG A 458 33.33 -20.02 -7.18
CA ARG A 458 34.57 -19.28 -6.89
C ARG A 458 35.82 -19.71 -7.68
N ALA A 459 36.24 -18.86 -8.62
CA ALA A 459 37.59 -18.30 -8.73
C ALA A 459 37.47 -16.96 -9.47
N LEU A 460 38.13 -15.92 -8.96
CA LEU A 460 38.21 -14.59 -9.55
C LEU A 460 39.06 -14.64 -10.82
N GLU A 461 38.46 -14.65 -12.02
CA GLU A 461 39.16 -14.34 -13.28
C GLU A 461 38.23 -13.54 -14.21
N PHE A 462 38.80 -12.54 -14.87
CA PHE A 462 38.15 -11.42 -15.56
C PHE A 462 36.93 -11.79 -16.41
N SER A 463 35.86 -10.97 -16.39
CA SER A 463 34.67 -11.26 -17.20
C SER A 463 34.95 -11.12 -18.69
N ALA A 464 34.21 -11.82 -19.55
CA ALA A 464 34.34 -11.67 -21.02
C ALA A 464 34.14 -10.21 -21.49
N LEU A 465 33.41 -9.41 -20.72
CA LEU A 465 33.23 -7.98 -20.94
C LEU A 465 34.47 -7.18 -20.53
N ASP A 466 35.19 -7.60 -19.49
CA ASP A 466 36.48 -7.00 -19.09
C ASP A 466 37.57 -7.34 -20.10
N ILE A 467 37.59 -8.58 -20.62
CA ILE A 467 38.48 -9.01 -21.71
C ILE A 467 38.17 -8.21 -23.00
N PHE A 468 36.89 -8.07 -23.36
CA PHE A 468 36.49 -7.29 -24.54
C PHE A 468 36.77 -5.79 -24.38
N ALA A 469 36.52 -5.22 -23.20
CA ALA A 469 36.85 -3.82 -22.91
C ALA A 469 38.36 -3.59 -22.87
N ALA A 470 39.14 -4.53 -22.33
CA ALA A 470 40.60 -4.50 -22.37
C ALA A 470 41.11 -4.58 -23.81
N ALA A 471 40.53 -5.43 -24.66
CA ALA A 471 40.87 -5.53 -26.08
C ALA A 471 40.58 -4.22 -26.84
N LEU A 472 39.41 -3.61 -26.66
CA LEU A 472 39.08 -2.32 -27.28
C LEU A 472 40.00 -1.19 -26.81
N LYS A 473 40.29 -1.14 -25.50
CA LYS A 473 41.18 -0.14 -24.91
C LYS A 473 42.62 -0.33 -25.38
N LYS A 474 43.06 -1.58 -25.53
CA LYS A 474 44.36 -1.93 -26.11
C LYS A 474 44.47 -1.42 -27.55
N THR A 475 43.49 -1.71 -28.41
CA THR A 475 43.50 -1.26 -29.81
C THR A 475 43.53 0.26 -29.93
N GLY A 476 42.74 0.98 -29.10
CA GLY A 476 42.77 2.45 -29.06
C GLY A 476 44.11 3.03 -28.59
N MET A 477 44.77 2.37 -27.62
CA MET A 477 46.08 2.77 -27.13
C MET A 477 47.19 2.48 -28.15
N GLU A 478 47.16 1.33 -28.84
CA GLU A 478 48.10 0.98 -29.90
C GLU A 478 48.03 1.97 -31.07
N LEU A 479 46.82 2.40 -31.46
CA LEU A 479 46.62 3.49 -32.43
C LEU A 479 47.23 4.81 -31.97
N SER A 480 47.03 5.18 -30.70
CA SER A 480 47.59 6.41 -30.12
C SER A 480 49.12 6.38 -30.08
N ILE A 481 49.71 5.24 -29.69
CA ILE A 481 51.17 5.03 -29.68
C ILE A 481 51.76 5.17 -31.10
N ASN A 482 51.10 4.59 -32.11
CA ASN A 482 51.56 4.70 -33.50
C ASN A 482 51.53 6.16 -34.00
N ASN A 483 50.49 6.92 -33.65
CA ASN A 483 50.41 8.34 -33.94
C ASN A 483 51.52 9.15 -33.24
N TRP A 484 51.82 8.85 -31.97
CA TRP A 484 52.92 9.50 -31.25
C TRP A 484 54.29 9.14 -31.82
N ARG A 485 54.52 7.90 -32.25
CA ARG A 485 55.76 7.49 -32.93
C ARG A 485 55.94 8.22 -34.26
N ALA A 486 54.85 8.39 -35.02
CA ALA A 486 54.89 9.18 -36.26
C ALA A 486 55.22 10.66 -35.97
N LYS A 487 54.64 11.23 -34.90
CA LYS A 487 54.95 12.59 -34.45
C LYS A 487 56.40 12.73 -33.99
N LEU A 488 56.92 11.78 -33.21
CA LEU A 488 58.30 11.77 -32.73
C LEU A 488 59.34 11.82 -33.88
N LYS A 489 59.06 11.15 -35.00
CA LYS A 489 59.92 11.16 -36.19
C LYS A 489 59.97 12.52 -36.90
N SER A 490 58.92 13.33 -36.80
CA SER A 490 58.81 14.63 -37.48
C SER A 490 59.16 15.82 -36.57
N THR A 491 59.10 15.66 -35.25
CA THR A 491 59.47 16.69 -34.28
C THR A 491 60.97 17.00 -34.33
N GLN A 492 61.34 18.29 -34.36
CA GLN A 492 62.75 18.74 -34.27
C GLN A 492 63.13 19.27 -32.87
N ASN A 493 62.15 19.56 -32.00
CA ASN A 493 62.38 20.06 -30.65
C ASN A 493 62.83 18.94 -29.69
N VAL A 494 64.00 19.11 -29.06
CA VAL A 494 64.61 18.13 -28.14
C VAL A 494 63.76 17.86 -26.89
N GLN A 495 63.11 18.88 -26.32
CA GLN A 495 62.26 18.71 -25.14
C GLN A 495 60.97 17.97 -25.49
N GLU A 496 60.36 18.31 -26.63
CA GLU A 496 59.16 17.62 -27.11
C GLU A 496 59.45 16.15 -27.48
N LYS A 497 60.64 15.86 -28.05
CA LYS A 497 61.08 14.47 -28.27
C LYS A 497 61.14 13.67 -26.98
N LYS A 498 61.81 14.19 -25.94
CA LYS A 498 61.90 13.51 -24.63
C LYS A 498 60.52 13.27 -24.01
N HIS A 499 59.60 14.22 -24.15
CA HIS A 499 58.24 14.06 -23.66
C HIS A 499 57.48 12.97 -24.42
N LEU A 500 57.55 12.97 -25.76
CA LEU A 500 56.91 11.95 -26.60
C LEU A 500 57.48 10.55 -26.33
N GLU A 501 58.78 10.40 -26.12
CA GLU A 501 59.41 9.12 -25.73
C GLU A 501 58.87 8.60 -24.39
N LEU A 502 58.69 9.47 -23.39
CA LEU A 502 58.12 9.09 -22.10
C LEU A 502 56.66 8.63 -22.24
N VAL A 503 55.84 9.37 -22.99
CA VAL A 503 54.43 9.05 -23.21
C VAL A 503 54.28 7.74 -23.99
N ILE A 504 55.13 7.49 -24.98
CA ILE A 504 55.16 6.22 -25.72
C ILE A 504 55.48 5.05 -24.78
N ARG A 505 56.52 5.16 -23.93
CA ARG A 505 56.87 4.10 -22.96
C ARG A 505 55.74 3.82 -21.96
N GLN A 506 55.06 4.87 -21.48
CA GLN A 506 53.92 4.71 -20.58
C GLN A 506 52.73 4.02 -21.28
N GLY A 507 52.46 4.40 -22.54
CA GLY A 507 51.44 3.75 -23.36
C GLY A 507 51.74 2.28 -23.61
N GLU A 508 52.99 1.95 -23.95
CA GLU A 508 53.44 0.56 -24.17
C GLU A 508 53.30 -0.30 -22.90
N ALA A 509 53.65 0.24 -21.73
CA ALA A 509 53.45 -0.45 -20.46
C ALA A 509 51.96 -0.70 -20.16
N GLN A 510 51.08 0.25 -20.47
CA GLN A 510 49.63 0.08 -20.32
C GLN A 510 49.07 -0.95 -21.31
N VAL A 511 49.56 -0.98 -22.56
CA VAL A 511 49.20 -2.01 -23.55
C VAL A 511 49.60 -3.40 -23.05
N GLU A 512 50.78 -3.55 -22.45
CA GLU A 512 51.25 -4.83 -21.92
C GLU A 512 50.43 -5.29 -20.71
N GLN A 513 50.05 -4.39 -19.80
CA GLN A 513 49.11 -4.70 -18.72
C GLN A 513 47.74 -5.13 -19.26
N LEU A 514 47.24 -4.49 -20.32
CA LEU A 514 45.96 -4.86 -20.94
C LEU A 514 46.02 -6.21 -21.67
N LYS A 515 47.20 -6.65 -22.15
CA LYS A 515 47.41 -8.01 -22.68
C LYS A 515 47.45 -9.09 -21.61
N GLN A 516 47.77 -8.74 -20.35
CA GLN A 516 47.71 -9.71 -19.25
C GLN A 516 46.27 -9.89 -18.73
N VAL A 517 45.39 -8.92 -18.98
CA VAL A 517 43.97 -8.94 -18.60
C VAL A 517 43.10 -9.60 -19.68
N ALA A 518 43.49 -9.48 -20.95
CA ALA A 518 42.81 -10.09 -22.10
C ALA A 518 43.39 -11.47 -22.43
#